data_AF-A0A2J6J9G8-F1
#
_entry.id   AF-A0A2J6J9G8-F1
#
_cell.length_a   1.000
_cell.length_b   1.000
_cell.length_c   1.000
_cell.angle_alpha   90.00
_cell.angle_beta   90.00
_cell.angle_gamma   90.00
#
_symmetry.space_group_name_H-M   'P 1'
#
loop_
_entity.id
_entity.type
_entity.pdbx_description
1 polymer ?
#
loop_
_entity_poly.entity_id
_entity_poly.type
_entity_poly.pdbx_seq_one_letter_code
_entity_poly.pdbx_strand_id
1 'polypeptide(L)'
;MKKILILTIAAALFATPALAATTFNVDDGSGVTLGSSETMNVKLSKNVKMGYAAATAGLGYVIGAFHTSGTRTFASSSGDAKIFFTNTTGADLPAAPTGTASAGFSWDAL
;
A
#
# COMPACT_ATOMS: atom_id res chain seq x y z
N MET A 1 -13.77 -38.47 -16.12
CA MET A 1 -14.27 -37.84 -14.87
C MET A 1 -13.20 -37.66 -13.79
N LYS A 2 -12.20 -38.55 -13.67
CA LYS A 2 -11.09 -38.42 -12.68
C LYS A 2 -10.13 -37.24 -12.94
N LYS A 3 -10.07 -36.72 -14.18
CA LYS A 3 -9.18 -35.62 -14.59
C LYS A 3 -9.71 -34.22 -14.24
N ILE A 4 -11.02 -34.10 -13.98
CA ILE A 4 -11.66 -32.82 -13.63
C ILE A 4 -11.43 -32.51 -12.14
N LEU A 5 -11.36 -33.53 -11.29
CA LEU A 5 -11.16 -33.40 -9.85
C LEU A 5 -9.78 -32.79 -9.48
N ILE A 6 -8.76 -33.06 -10.29
CA ILE A 6 -7.38 -32.57 -10.05
C ILE A 6 -7.29 -31.06 -10.35
N LEU A 7 -8.05 -30.56 -11.33
CA LEU A 7 -8.02 -29.15 -11.71
C LEU A 7 -8.71 -28.26 -10.65
N THR A 8 -9.76 -28.77 -9.99
CA THR A 8 -10.47 -28.04 -8.93
C THR A 8 -9.64 -27.94 -7.64
N ILE A 9 -8.78 -28.92 -7.36
CA ILE A 9 -7.87 -28.89 -6.20
C ILE A 9 -6.70 -27.94 -6.45
N ALA A 10 -6.21 -27.84 -7.71
CA ALA A 10 -5.14 -26.92 -8.07
C ALA A 10 -5.58 -25.43 -8.01
N ALA A 11 -6.87 -25.13 -8.25
CA ALA A 11 -7.39 -23.77 -8.14
C ALA A 11 -7.52 -23.26 -6.69
N ALA A 12 -7.66 -24.16 -5.71
CA ALA A 12 -7.75 -23.81 -4.30
C ALA A 12 -6.39 -23.47 -3.65
N LEU A 13 -5.28 -23.78 -4.32
CA LEU A 13 -3.91 -23.51 -3.85
C LEU A 13 -3.41 -22.08 -4.13
N PHE A 14 -4.20 -21.26 -4.83
CA PHE A 14 -3.89 -19.84 -5.08
C PHE A 14 -4.69 -18.87 -4.21
N ALA A 15 -5.43 -19.36 -3.21
CA ALA A 15 -6.02 -18.52 -2.19
C ALA A 15 -4.93 -18.12 -1.17
N THR A 16 -3.99 -17.26 -1.58
CA THR A 16 -3.24 -16.48 -0.60
C THR A 16 -4.23 -15.56 0.11
N PRO A 17 -4.15 -15.40 1.44
CA PRO A 17 -4.88 -14.34 2.09
C PRO A 17 -4.39 -13.02 1.49
N ALA A 18 -5.29 -12.30 0.84
CA ALA A 18 -5.13 -10.87 0.68
C ALA A 18 -5.02 -10.33 2.10
N LEU A 19 -3.79 -10.13 2.58
CA LEU A 19 -3.53 -9.29 3.72
C LEU A 19 -4.18 -7.96 3.38
N ALA A 20 -5.27 -7.67 4.09
CA ALA A 20 -5.92 -6.39 4.02
C ALA A 20 -4.83 -5.36 4.32
N ALA A 21 -4.45 -4.58 3.31
CA ALA A 21 -3.73 -3.35 3.53
C ALA A 21 -4.65 -2.49 4.40
N THR A 22 -4.36 -2.44 5.70
CA THR A 22 -5.02 -1.53 6.61
C THR A 22 -4.52 -0.14 6.26
N THR A 23 -5.26 0.54 5.39
CA THR A 23 -5.05 1.96 5.09
C THR A 23 -5.35 2.75 6.36
N PHE A 24 -4.34 3.03 7.17
CA PHE A 24 -4.50 3.89 8.33
C PHE A 24 -4.42 5.34 7.88
N ASN A 25 -5.54 6.06 7.93
CA ASN A 25 -5.53 7.52 7.91
C ASN A 25 -5.24 7.99 9.33
N VAL A 26 -4.00 8.39 9.61
CA VAL A 26 -3.67 9.00 10.90
C VAL A 26 -3.98 10.48 10.83
N ASP A 27 -5.01 10.89 11.57
CA ASP A 27 -5.28 12.27 11.91
C ASP A 27 -4.54 12.64 13.20
N ASP A 28 -4.06 13.89 13.26
CA ASP A 28 -3.67 14.56 14.51
C ASP A 28 -2.46 13.99 15.27
N GLY A 29 -1.24 14.25 14.78
CA GLY A 29 -0.05 14.38 15.65
C GLY A 29 0.43 13.14 16.44
N SER A 30 -0.33 12.04 16.39
CA SER A 30 -0.16 10.77 17.11
C SER A 30 0.91 9.88 16.48
N GLY A 31 1.35 10.25 15.27
CA GLY A 31 2.36 9.54 14.52
C GLY A 31 1.81 8.30 13.81
N VAL A 32 2.44 7.91 12.72
CA VAL A 32 2.10 6.68 11.99
C VAL A 32 3.10 5.59 12.35
N THR A 33 2.61 4.43 12.75
CA THR A 33 3.43 3.24 12.94
C THR A 33 3.59 2.52 11.61
N LEU A 34 4.82 2.44 11.12
CA LEU A 34 5.20 1.71 9.91
C LEU A 34 5.85 0.38 10.30
N GLY A 35 5.51 -0.69 9.60
CA GLY A 35 6.01 -2.04 9.89
C GLY A 35 5.23 -2.76 10.99
N SER A 36 5.46 -4.07 11.10
CA SER A 36 4.73 -4.96 12.02
C SER A 36 5.62 -5.64 13.06
N SER A 37 6.83 -6.07 12.67
CA SER A 37 7.80 -6.74 13.56
C SER A 37 8.81 -5.76 14.14
N GLU A 38 9.32 -4.87 13.29
CA GLU A 38 10.04 -3.66 13.69
C GLU A 38 9.16 -2.49 13.32
N THR A 39 8.93 -1.59 14.27
CA THR A 39 8.02 -0.46 14.07
C THR A 39 8.79 0.86 14.06
N MET A 40 8.42 1.72 13.13
CA MET A 40 8.89 3.11 13.08
C MET A 40 7.71 4.05 13.28
N ASN A 41 7.84 4.96 14.25
CA ASN A 41 6.84 6.01 14.49
C ASN A 41 7.25 7.30 13.78
N VAL A 42 6.45 7.73 12.82
CA VAL A 42 6.68 8.95 12.04
C VAL A 42 5.77 10.06 12.51
N LYS A 43 6.33 11.18 13.00
CA LYS A 43 5.56 12.37 13.37
C LYS A 43 5.26 13.22 12.13
N LEU A 44 4.00 13.34 11.77
CA LEU A 44 3.55 14.16 10.65
C LEU A 44 3.41 15.64 11.06
N SER A 45 3.62 16.53 10.09
CA SER A 45 3.27 17.95 10.24
C SER A 45 1.76 18.13 10.41
N LYS A 46 1.34 19.26 11.00
CA LYS A 46 -0.09 19.62 11.06
C LYS A 46 -0.68 19.57 9.65
N ASN A 47 -1.90 19.02 9.54
CA ASN A 47 -2.65 18.90 8.28
C ASN A 47 -2.00 18.01 7.21
N VAL A 48 -0.96 17.25 7.53
CA VAL A 48 -0.45 16.18 6.66
C VAL A 48 -0.99 14.86 7.16
N LYS A 49 -1.60 14.09 6.27
CA LYS A 49 -1.97 12.69 6.51
C LYS A 49 -1.09 11.78 5.67
N MET A 50 -0.89 10.57 6.16
CA MET A 50 -0.14 9.53 5.47
C MET A 50 -0.90 8.22 5.55
N GLY A 51 -0.94 7.49 4.44
CA GLY A 51 -1.37 6.10 4.36
C GLY A 51 -0.19 5.16 4.17
N TYR A 52 -0.33 3.95 4.66
CA TYR A 52 0.66 2.89 4.54
C TYR A 52 -0.03 1.57 4.20
N ALA A 53 0.47 0.88 3.17
CA ALA A 53 0.05 -0.47 2.80
C ALA A 53 1.27 -1.37 2.79
N ALA A 54 1.14 -2.59 3.31
CA ALA A 54 2.19 -3.60 3.34
C ALA A 54 1.66 -4.93 2.79
N ALA A 55 2.47 -5.65 2.01
CA ALA A 55 2.13 -6.97 1.47
C ALA A 55 2.89 -8.08 2.18
N THR A 56 4.21 -7.95 2.30
CA THR A 56 5.08 -8.87 3.05
C THR A 56 5.89 -8.05 4.04
N ALA A 57 5.91 -8.46 5.31
CA ALA A 57 6.66 -7.79 6.36
C ALA A 57 8.10 -7.52 5.90
N GLY A 58 8.45 -6.23 5.79
CA GLY A 58 9.81 -5.77 5.45
C GLY A 58 10.19 -5.74 3.96
N LEU A 59 9.37 -6.21 3.02
CA LEU A 59 9.76 -6.32 1.60
C LEU A 59 8.85 -5.55 0.63
N GLY A 60 7.55 -5.55 0.89
CA GLY A 60 6.55 -4.94 0.02
C GLY A 60 5.81 -3.83 0.74
N TYR A 61 5.98 -2.57 0.32
CA TYR A 61 5.22 -1.44 0.87
C TYR A 61 4.81 -0.41 -0.18
N VAL A 62 3.71 0.29 0.11
CA VAL A 62 3.32 1.55 -0.53
C VAL A 62 3.11 2.58 0.58
N ILE A 63 3.70 3.75 0.42
CA ILE A 63 3.51 4.90 1.30
C ILE A 63 2.91 6.01 0.45
N GLY A 64 1.86 6.66 0.95
CA GLY A 64 1.36 7.88 0.34
C GLY A 64 1.02 8.95 1.36
N ALA A 65 1.12 10.21 0.95
CA ALA A 65 0.89 11.36 1.80
C ALA A 65 0.15 12.47 1.06
N PHE A 66 -0.63 13.24 1.82
CA PHE A 66 -1.38 14.38 1.31
C PHE A 66 -1.59 15.43 2.39
N HIS A 67 -1.77 16.68 1.96
CA HIS A 67 -2.22 17.75 2.85
C HIS A 67 -3.75 17.78 2.90
N THR A 68 -4.36 17.99 4.07
CA THR A 68 -5.84 17.96 4.24
C THR A 68 -6.56 19.03 3.43
N SER A 69 -5.91 20.17 3.21
CA SER A 69 -6.39 21.23 2.31
C SER A 69 -5.74 21.21 0.93
N GLY A 70 -4.99 20.15 0.61
CA GLY A 70 -4.34 19.97 -0.69
C GLY A 70 -5.33 19.51 -1.76
N THR A 71 -4.82 19.32 -2.97
CA THR A 71 -5.57 18.76 -4.11
C THR A 71 -4.91 17.51 -4.69
N ARG A 72 -3.80 17.06 -4.09
CA ARG A 72 -2.99 15.95 -4.58
C ARG A 72 -2.63 14.98 -3.46
N THR A 73 -2.58 13.71 -3.83
CA THR A 73 -1.93 12.66 -3.04
C THR A 73 -0.69 12.23 -3.79
N PHE A 74 0.42 12.12 -3.07
CA PHE A 74 1.68 11.60 -3.59
C PHE A 74 1.93 10.24 -2.97
N ALA A 75 2.48 9.30 -3.73
CA ALA A 75 2.83 7.99 -3.22
C ALA A 75 4.06 7.41 -3.91
N SER A 76 4.66 6.43 -3.26
CA SER A 76 5.74 5.62 -3.79
C SER A 76 5.66 4.21 -3.21
N SER A 77 6.33 3.25 -3.84
CA SER A 77 6.37 1.86 -3.39
C SER A 77 7.79 1.33 -3.33
N SER A 78 7.99 0.24 -2.59
CA SER A 78 9.28 -0.47 -2.56
C SER A 78 9.68 -1.08 -3.90
N GLY A 79 8.72 -1.24 -4.81
CA GLY A 79 8.93 -1.81 -6.14
C GLY A 79 9.19 -0.78 -7.23
N ASP A 80 9.05 0.51 -6.94
CA ASP A 80 9.10 1.57 -7.93
C ASP A 80 10.19 2.60 -7.60
N ALA A 81 10.92 3.03 -8.63
CA ALA A 81 11.95 4.07 -8.51
C ALA A 81 11.40 5.49 -8.70
N LYS A 82 10.07 5.67 -8.65
CA LYS A 82 9.39 6.93 -8.95
C LYS A 82 8.44 7.34 -7.83
N ILE A 83 8.12 8.62 -7.83
CA ILE A 83 7.00 9.16 -7.06
C ILE A 83 5.83 9.32 -8.02
N PHE A 84 4.67 8.83 -7.61
CA PHE A 84 3.42 8.97 -8.32
C PHE A 84 2.52 10.00 -7.65
N PHE A 85 1.63 10.62 -8.41
CA PHE A 85 0.63 11.52 -7.89
C PHE A 85 -0.71 11.38 -8.61
N THR A 86 -1.77 11.73 -7.89
CA THR A 86 -3.11 11.93 -8.46
C THR A 86 -3.68 13.25 -7.98
N ASN A 87 -4.54 13.89 -8.79
CA ASN A 87 -5.23 15.13 -8.45
C ASN A 87 -6.47 14.87 -7.57
N THR A 88 -6.30 14.04 -6.54
CA THR A 88 -7.32 13.72 -5.55
C THR A 88 -6.65 13.64 -4.18
N THR A 89 -7.21 14.35 -3.21
CA THR A 89 -6.72 14.35 -1.83
C THR A 89 -7.24 13.12 -1.10
N GLY A 90 -6.33 12.39 -0.45
CA GLY A 90 -6.68 11.15 0.26
C GLY A 90 -7.11 10.01 -0.66
N ALA A 91 -6.50 9.91 -1.84
CA ALA A 91 -6.76 8.80 -2.75
C ALA A 91 -6.29 7.46 -2.16
N ASP A 92 -7.04 6.39 -2.43
CA ASP A 92 -6.70 5.04 -1.98
C ASP A 92 -5.36 4.60 -2.55
N LEU A 93 -4.51 4.01 -1.70
CA LEU A 93 -3.24 3.46 -2.13
C LEU A 93 -3.46 2.14 -2.86
N PRO A 94 -2.72 1.87 -3.96
CA PRO A 94 -2.73 0.55 -4.56
C PRO A 94 -2.18 -0.50 -3.58
N ALA A 95 -2.45 -1.76 -3.87
CA ALA A 95 -1.86 -2.86 -3.13
C ALA A 95 -0.32 -2.77 -3.16
N ALA A 96 0.30 -3.05 -2.01
CA ALA A 96 1.75 -3.12 -1.93
C ALA A 96 2.28 -4.24 -2.83
N PRO A 97 3.41 -4.02 -3.53
CA PRO A 97 3.97 -5.02 -4.40
C PRO A 97 4.56 -6.18 -3.60
N THR A 98 4.65 -7.36 -4.24
CA THR A 98 5.35 -8.53 -3.69
C THR A 98 6.65 -8.76 -4.47
N GLY A 99 7.77 -8.98 -3.77
CA GLY A 99 9.07 -9.20 -4.40
C GLY A 99 9.56 -7.94 -5.13
N THR A 100 10.01 -8.09 -6.38
CA THR A 100 10.54 -6.99 -7.21
C THR A 100 9.50 -6.38 -8.16
N ALA A 101 8.21 -6.68 -7.95
CA ALA A 101 7.15 -6.13 -8.79
C ALA A 101 6.92 -4.63 -8.49
N SER A 102 6.43 -3.88 -9.47
CA SER A 102 5.91 -2.52 -9.27
C SER A 102 4.55 -2.55 -8.55
N ALA A 103 4.24 -1.48 -7.82
CA ALA A 103 2.87 -1.26 -7.35
C ALA A 103 1.96 -0.89 -8.53
N GLY A 104 0.70 -1.32 -8.46
CA GLY A 104 -0.30 -1.11 -9.52
C GLY A 104 -0.82 0.33 -9.60
N PHE A 105 0.06 1.33 -9.64
CA PHE A 105 -0.33 2.73 -9.77
C PHE A 105 -0.99 3.00 -11.13
N SER A 106 -2.23 3.49 -11.10
CA SER A 106 -2.91 4.12 -12.24
C SER A 106 -2.81 5.65 -12.17
N TRP A 107 -1.69 6.15 -11.65
CA TRP A 107 -1.42 7.55 -11.30
C TRP A 107 -0.32 8.12 -12.18
N ASP A 108 -0.20 9.45 -12.23
CA ASP A 108 0.85 10.12 -12.98
C ASP A 108 2.20 9.98 -12.28
N ALA A 109 3.29 9.73 -13.02
CA ALA A 109 4.64 9.65 -12.47
C ALA A 109 5.38 10.99 -12.59
N LEU A 110 6.15 11.37 -11.57
CA LEU A 110 7.09 12.49 -11.58
C LEU A 110 8.45 12.09 -12.16
#